data_AF-A0A7J9XXZ6-F1
#
_entry.id   AF-A0A7J9XXZ6-F1
#
_cell.length_a   1.000
_cell.length_b   1.000
_cell.length_c   1.000
_cell.angle_alpha   90.00
_cell.angle_beta   90.00
_cell.angle_gamma   90.00
#
_symmetry.space_group_name_H-M   'P 1'
#
loop_
_entity.id
_entity.type
_entity.pdbx_description
1 polymer ?
#
loop_
_entity_poly.entity_id
_entity_poly.type
_entity_poly.pdbx_seq_one_letter_code
_entity_poly.pdbx_strand_id
1 'polypeptide(L)'
;MTTFVDRVVLHVKAGDGGHGCTSIHREKFKPFGGPDGGDGGSGGDVLLTVDPGVHTLLDFHFRPHVKARNGTGGQGSNRHGANGSELVLRVPDGTVVQTLDGEVLADLVGAGTTYVAAGGGRGGRGNAALVNTRRRAPGFAELGEPGAQLDLVLELKSVADVGLVGYPSAGKSSLISVISAAKPKIADYPFTTLVPNLGVVRVGEETFTVADVPGLIEGAAEGRGLGLEFLRHVERCAVLVHVVDCATLEPGRDPISDIDAIERELSAYGGLEDRPRMAVLNKIDVPEARDLAELVRPDLESRGVQVFSLSAVTREGLRAFTYAVAEEVRRHR
;
A
#
# COMPACT_ATOMS: atom_id res chain seq x y z
N MET A 1 -15.76 -4.55 12.44
CA MET A 1 -14.98 -5.55 11.69
C MET A 1 -14.08 -4.76 10.77
N THR A 2 -12.76 -4.79 10.96
CA THR A 2 -11.84 -4.09 10.08
C THR A 2 -11.62 -4.99 8.86
N THR A 3 -12.12 -4.63 7.70
CA THR A 3 -11.84 -5.33 6.44
C THR A 3 -10.45 -4.87 5.98
N PHE A 4 -9.61 -5.72 5.40
CA PHE A 4 -8.44 -5.24 4.63
C PHE A 4 -8.88 -5.25 3.18
N VAL A 5 -8.62 -4.16 2.47
CA VAL A 5 -9.01 -4.02 1.07
C VAL A 5 -7.74 -3.62 0.36
N ASP A 6 -7.13 -4.58 -0.32
CA ASP A 6 -5.86 -4.39 -1.01
C ASP A 6 -6.07 -4.10 -2.50
N ARG A 7 -7.33 -4.17 -2.96
CA ARG A 7 -7.77 -3.68 -4.26
C ARG A 7 -9.05 -2.88 -4.10
N VAL A 8 -9.06 -1.65 -4.58
CA VAL A 8 -10.20 -0.75 -4.48
C VAL A 8 -10.42 0.01 -5.78
N VAL A 9 -11.68 0.17 -6.16
CA VAL A 9 -12.07 1.08 -7.24
C VAL A 9 -12.28 2.47 -6.64
N LEU A 10 -11.47 3.42 -7.08
CA LEU A 10 -11.53 4.82 -6.71
C LEU A 10 -12.19 5.60 -7.85
N HIS A 11 -13.32 6.24 -7.55
CA HIS A 11 -14.04 7.12 -8.47
C HIS A 11 -13.54 8.54 -8.29
N VAL A 12 -12.70 9.00 -9.23
CA VAL A 12 -11.99 10.26 -9.11
C VAL A 12 -12.64 11.34 -9.96
N LYS A 13 -12.90 12.49 -9.36
CA LYS A 13 -13.28 13.71 -10.07
C LYS A 13 -12.40 14.89 -9.66
N ALA A 14 -11.66 15.46 -10.60
CA ALA A 14 -10.95 16.71 -10.37
C ALA A 14 -11.91 17.90 -10.27
N GLY A 15 -11.39 19.05 -9.81
CA GLY A 15 -12.15 20.29 -9.79
C GLY A 15 -12.49 20.77 -11.19
N ASP A 16 -13.72 21.26 -11.38
CA ASP A 16 -14.07 21.98 -12.61
C ASP A 16 -13.44 23.38 -12.60
N GLY A 17 -13.07 23.89 -13.76
CA GLY A 17 -12.61 25.27 -13.91
C GLY A 17 -13.74 26.28 -13.67
N GLY A 18 -13.41 27.40 -13.04
CA GLY A 18 -14.35 28.51 -12.88
C GLY A 18 -14.67 29.18 -14.20
N HIS A 19 -15.90 29.67 -14.37
CA HIS A 19 -16.27 30.40 -15.57
C HIS A 19 -15.67 31.81 -15.61
N GLY A 20 -15.34 32.29 -16.81
CA GLY A 20 -14.98 33.69 -17.01
C GLY A 20 -16.20 34.60 -16.83
N CYS A 21 -15.96 35.84 -16.44
CA CYS A 21 -17.02 36.83 -16.27
C CYS A 21 -17.21 37.66 -17.54
N THR A 22 -18.47 37.93 -17.88
CA THR A 22 -18.80 39.00 -18.82
C THR A 22 -19.21 40.23 -18.02
N SER A 23 -18.36 41.26 -17.99
CA SER A 23 -18.64 42.51 -17.28
C SER A 23 -18.13 43.73 -18.05
N ILE A 24 -18.79 44.87 -17.85
CA ILE A 24 -18.41 46.15 -18.45
C ILE A 24 -18.25 47.14 -17.31
N HIS A 25 -17.11 47.83 -17.29
CA HIS A 25 -16.82 48.82 -16.28
C HIS A 25 -17.80 50.00 -16.40
N ARG A 26 -18.39 50.41 -15.27
CA ARG A 26 -19.33 51.53 -15.20
C ARG A 26 -18.80 52.58 -14.24
N GLU A 27 -18.50 53.75 -14.79
CA GLU A 27 -18.03 54.90 -14.04
C GLU A 27 -18.88 56.12 -14.42
N LYS A 28 -19.30 56.89 -13.42
CA LYS A 28 -20.14 58.07 -13.64
C LYS A 28 -19.39 59.06 -14.54
N PHE A 29 -20.05 59.55 -15.59
CA PHE A 29 -19.48 60.45 -16.61
C PHE A 29 -18.48 59.84 -17.59
N LYS A 30 -18.28 58.51 -17.56
CA LYS A 30 -17.45 57.79 -18.55
C LYS A 30 -18.33 56.84 -19.38
N PRO A 31 -18.76 57.25 -20.59
CA PRO A 31 -19.72 56.48 -21.39
C PRO A 31 -19.18 55.13 -21.90
N PHE A 32 -17.86 54.92 -21.96
CA PHE A 32 -17.22 53.68 -22.43
C PHE A 32 -16.16 53.19 -21.42
N GLY A 33 -16.56 52.43 -20.41
CA GLY A 33 -15.62 51.88 -19.42
C GLY A 33 -14.79 50.69 -19.90
N GLY A 34 -15.17 50.07 -21.03
CA GLY A 34 -14.51 48.87 -21.55
C GLY A 34 -14.86 47.59 -20.76
N PRO A 35 -14.49 46.42 -21.26
CA PRO A 35 -14.72 45.15 -20.57
C PRO A 35 -13.82 45.02 -19.34
N ASP A 36 -14.39 44.55 -18.23
CA ASP A 36 -13.70 44.35 -16.96
C ASP A 36 -14.07 43.01 -16.30
N GLY A 37 -14.53 42.03 -17.07
CA GLY A 37 -14.77 40.68 -16.57
C GLY A 37 -13.46 39.90 -16.42
N GLY A 38 -13.17 39.46 -15.20
CA GLY A 38 -12.02 38.61 -14.90
C GLY A 38 -12.20 37.15 -15.36
N ASP A 39 -11.07 36.45 -15.49
CA ASP A 39 -10.99 35.01 -15.75
C ASP A 39 -11.42 34.18 -14.54
N GLY A 40 -11.95 32.98 -14.78
CA GLY A 40 -12.19 32.00 -13.72
C GLY A 40 -10.89 31.30 -13.28
N GLY A 41 -10.88 30.79 -12.04
CA GLY A 41 -9.76 30.02 -11.51
C GLY A 41 -9.74 28.60 -12.06
N SER A 42 -8.58 27.94 -12.03
CA SER A 42 -8.46 26.53 -12.42
C SER A 42 -9.05 25.62 -11.34
N GLY A 43 -9.54 24.45 -11.73
CA GLY A 43 -9.94 23.40 -10.79
C GLY A 43 -8.73 22.77 -10.11
N GLY A 44 -8.93 22.24 -8.90
CA GLY A 44 -7.88 21.52 -8.18
C GLY A 44 -7.68 20.10 -8.72
N ASP A 45 -6.44 19.63 -8.70
CA ASP A 45 -6.07 18.26 -9.09
C ASP A 45 -6.40 17.26 -7.99
N VAL A 46 -6.51 15.98 -8.36
CA VAL A 46 -6.47 14.86 -7.40
C VAL A 46 -5.13 14.15 -7.53
N LEU A 47 -4.40 14.08 -6.43
CA LEU A 47 -3.06 13.53 -6.36
C LEU A 47 -3.05 12.28 -5.47
N LEU A 48 -2.44 11.20 -5.92
CA LEU A 48 -2.07 10.05 -5.09
C LEU A 48 -0.63 10.24 -4.64
N THR A 49 -0.35 10.19 -3.34
CA THR A 49 1.01 10.38 -2.80
C THR A 49 1.36 9.28 -1.83
N VAL A 50 2.54 8.67 -1.99
CA VAL A 50 3.06 7.65 -1.09
C VAL A 50 3.36 8.26 0.27
N ASP A 51 2.70 7.76 1.31
CA ASP A 51 2.95 8.12 2.71
C ASP A 51 3.34 6.85 3.49
N PRO A 52 4.58 6.76 4.01
CA PRO A 52 5.03 5.61 4.81
C PRO A 52 4.18 5.32 6.04
N GLY A 53 3.40 6.29 6.54
CA GLY A 53 2.47 6.09 7.65
C GLY A 53 1.13 5.46 7.26
N VAL A 54 0.89 5.23 5.96
CA VAL A 54 -0.32 4.58 5.44
C VAL A 54 0.02 3.16 5.00
N HIS A 55 -0.74 2.18 5.51
CA HIS A 55 -0.41 0.76 5.33
C HIS A 55 -1.53 -0.04 4.63
N THR A 56 -2.68 0.57 4.38
CA THR A 56 -3.86 -0.11 3.81
C THR A 56 -4.61 0.81 2.85
N LEU A 57 -5.34 0.26 1.88
CA LEU A 57 -6.25 1.03 1.02
C LEU A 57 -7.71 1.07 1.56
N LEU A 58 -7.92 0.67 2.82
CA LEU A 58 -9.24 0.52 3.42
C LEU A 58 -10.06 1.82 3.43
N ASP A 59 -9.41 2.97 3.61
CA ASP A 59 -10.08 4.27 3.65
C ASP A 59 -10.82 4.56 2.33
N PHE A 60 -10.24 4.14 1.21
CA PHE A 60 -10.84 4.28 -0.12
C PHE A 60 -12.02 3.34 -0.32
N HIS A 61 -12.05 2.18 0.36
CA HIS A 61 -13.20 1.28 0.27
C HIS A 61 -14.45 1.89 0.90
N PHE A 62 -14.30 2.57 2.04
CA PHE A 62 -15.42 3.25 2.70
C PHE A 62 -15.79 4.57 2.03
N ARG A 63 -14.83 5.21 1.34
CA ARG A 63 -15.01 6.49 0.65
C ARG A 63 -14.43 6.44 -0.77
N PRO A 64 -15.06 5.67 -1.69
CA PRO A 64 -14.51 5.47 -3.03
C PRO A 64 -14.71 6.68 -3.93
N HIS A 65 -15.65 7.57 -3.62
CA HIS A 65 -15.86 8.80 -4.38
C HIS A 65 -15.07 9.95 -3.78
N VAL A 66 -14.14 10.48 -4.57
CA VAL A 66 -13.28 11.60 -4.20
C VAL A 66 -13.45 12.73 -5.21
N LYS A 67 -13.53 13.97 -4.70
CA LYS A 67 -13.69 15.15 -5.53
C LYS A 67 -12.80 16.30 -5.05
N ALA A 68 -11.95 16.82 -5.94
CA ALA A 68 -11.17 18.04 -5.67
C ALA A 68 -12.04 19.30 -5.78
N ARG A 69 -11.54 20.44 -5.27
CA ARG A 69 -12.33 21.68 -5.28
C ARG A 69 -12.35 22.31 -6.66
N ASN A 70 -13.50 22.82 -7.05
CA ASN A 70 -13.66 23.61 -8.28
C ASN A 70 -12.98 24.98 -8.15
N GLY A 71 -12.53 25.51 -9.28
CA GLY A 71 -12.14 26.92 -9.39
C GLY A 71 -13.36 27.83 -9.26
N THR A 72 -13.15 29.03 -8.75
CA THR A 72 -14.23 30.02 -8.62
C THR A 72 -14.37 30.85 -9.89
N GLY A 73 -15.58 31.35 -10.16
CA GLY A 73 -15.83 32.20 -11.31
C GLY A 73 -15.12 33.55 -11.19
N GLY A 74 -14.71 34.09 -12.33
CA GLY A 74 -14.26 35.48 -12.41
C GLY A 74 -15.39 36.45 -12.07
N GLN A 75 -15.05 37.69 -11.77
CA GLN A 75 -15.99 38.74 -11.45
C GLN A 75 -15.65 40.03 -12.19
N GLY A 76 -16.60 40.97 -12.22
CA GLY A 76 -16.36 42.33 -12.70
C GLY A 76 -15.26 43.04 -11.90
N SER A 77 -14.80 44.16 -12.42
CA SER A 77 -13.64 44.91 -11.92
C SER A 77 -12.32 44.16 -12.03
N ASN A 78 -12.15 43.37 -13.09
CA ASN A 78 -10.96 42.56 -13.41
C ASN A 78 -10.56 41.60 -12.28
N ARG A 79 -11.54 41.09 -11.53
CA ARG A 79 -11.28 40.18 -10.42
C ARG A 79 -11.29 38.74 -10.91
N HIS A 80 -10.11 38.12 -10.94
CA HIS A 80 -9.97 36.72 -11.29
C HIS A 80 -10.53 35.81 -10.19
N GLY A 81 -11.04 34.65 -10.61
CA GLY A 81 -11.44 33.59 -9.69
C GLY A 81 -10.21 32.94 -9.03
N ALA A 82 -10.35 32.58 -7.76
CA ALA A 82 -9.41 31.72 -7.05
C ALA A 82 -9.40 30.30 -7.62
N ASN A 83 -8.23 29.68 -7.64
CA ASN A 83 -8.05 28.28 -8.01
C ASN A 83 -8.65 27.35 -6.95
N GLY A 84 -9.12 26.20 -7.40
CA GLY A 84 -9.52 25.10 -6.55
C GLY A 84 -8.32 24.49 -5.83
N SER A 85 -8.49 24.13 -4.57
CA SER A 85 -7.46 23.40 -3.80
C SER A 85 -7.33 21.97 -4.30
N GLU A 86 -6.09 21.52 -4.45
CA GLU A 86 -5.74 20.12 -4.72
C GLU A 86 -6.27 19.19 -3.62
N LEU A 87 -6.57 17.95 -3.99
CA LEU A 87 -6.92 16.87 -3.08
C LEU A 87 -5.80 15.83 -3.09
N VAL A 88 -5.02 15.78 -2.01
CA VAL A 88 -3.97 14.78 -1.82
C VAL A 88 -4.54 13.56 -1.10
N LEU A 89 -4.50 12.42 -1.77
CA LEU A 89 -4.88 11.11 -1.27
C LEU A 89 -3.62 10.32 -0.94
N ARG A 90 -3.46 9.95 0.32
CA ARG A 90 -2.28 9.21 0.79
C ARG A 90 -2.47 7.72 0.56
N VAL A 91 -1.48 7.08 -0.03
CA VAL A 91 -1.49 5.64 -0.33
C VAL A 91 -0.26 4.96 0.28
N PRO A 92 -0.34 3.66 0.58
CA PRO A 92 0.84 2.90 0.98
C PRO A 92 1.90 2.83 -0.12
N ASP A 93 3.13 2.57 0.31
CA ASP A 93 4.23 2.27 -0.61
C ASP A 93 3.98 0.97 -1.38
N GLY A 94 4.32 0.95 -2.66
CA GLY A 94 4.04 -0.17 -3.57
C GLY A 94 2.59 -0.26 -4.03
N THR A 95 1.82 0.82 -3.94
CA THR A 95 0.48 0.93 -4.54
C THR A 95 0.60 1.09 -6.04
N VAL A 96 -0.11 0.25 -6.77
CA VAL A 96 -0.21 0.28 -8.23
C VAL A 96 -1.51 0.91 -8.62
N VAL A 97 -1.43 1.85 -9.56
CA VAL A 97 -2.59 2.52 -10.15
C VAL A 97 -2.85 1.90 -11.51
N GLN A 98 -4.06 1.41 -11.72
CA GLN A 98 -4.48 0.74 -12.95
C GLN A 98 -5.81 1.33 -13.46
N THR A 99 -6.08 1.10 -14.75
CA THR A 99 -7.43 1.27 -15.31
C THR A 99 -8.33 0.11 -14.87
N LEU A 100 -9.65 0.26 -15.09
CA LEU A 100 -10.60 -0.84 -14.87
C LEU A 100 -10.31 -2.08 -15.74
N ASP A 101 -9.69 -1.88 -16.90
CA ASP A 101 -9.32 -2.94 -17.84
C ASP A 101 -7.99 -3.63 -17.46
N GLY A 102 -7.32 -3.19 -16.40
CA GLY A 102 -6.08 -3.77 -15.88
C GLY A 102 -4.79 -3.21 -16.51
N GLU A 103 -4.87 -2.13 -17.29
CA GLU A 103 -3.68 -1.43 -17.77
C GLU A 103 -3.02 -0.68 -16.61
N VAL A 104 -1.74 -0.94 -16.37
CA VAL A 104 -0.97 -0.28 -15.32
C VAL A 104 -0.60 1.13 -15.76
N LEU A 105 -1.08 2.13 -15.02
CA LEU A 105 -0.80 3.55 -15.27
C LEU A 105 0.44 4.03 -14.51
N ALA A 106 0.61 3.56 -13.26
CA ALA A 106 1.75 3.93 -12.42
C ALA A 106 2.01 2.89 -11.34
N ASP A 107 3.27 2.78 -10.92
CA ASP A 107 3.69 2.07 -9.71
C ASP A 107 4.24 3.11 -8.72
N LEU A 108 3.61 3.24 -7.57
CA LEU A 108 3.93 4.27 -6.58
C LEU A 108 4.87 3.67 -5.54
N VAL A 109 6.17 3.78 -5.84
CA VAL A 109 7.24 3.27 -4.99
C VAL A 109 8.08 4.44 -4.45
N GLY A 110 8.41 4.39 -3.16
CA GLY A 110 9.23 5.38 -2.47
C GLY A 110 8.41 6.52 -1.85
N ALA A 111 8.82 6.93 -0.64
CA ALA A 111 8.15 7.97 0.13
C ALA A 111 8.06 9.30 -0.64
N GLY A 112 6.87 9.90 -0.67
CA GLY A 112 6.64 11.18 -1.34
C GLY A 112 6.48 11.10 -2.86
N THR A 113 6.57 9.90 -3.47
CA THR A 113 6.23 9.72 -4.88
C THR A 113 4.76 10.08 -5.11
N THR A 114 4.49 10.92 -6.10
CA THR A 114 3.16 11.46 -6.40
C THR A 114 2.74 11.12 -7.83
N TYR A 115 1.46 10.81 -8.01
CA TYR A 115 0.80 10.61 -9.31
C TYR A 115 -0.46 11.46 -9.41
N VAL A 116 -0.63 12.15 -10.55
CA VAL A 116 -1.84 12.94 -10.83
C VAL A 116 -2.95 11.99 -11.28
N ALA A 117 -3.81 11.63 -10.35
CA ALA A 117 -4.94 10.73 -10.61
C ALA A 117 -5.99 11.36 -11.53
N ALA A 118 -6.24 12.66 -11.38
CA ALA A 118 -7.11 13.42 -12.26
C ALA A 118 -6.70 14.91 -12.29
N GLY A 119 -6.53 15.46 -13.48
CA GLY A 119 -6.19 16.88 -13.69
C GLY A 119 -7.43 17.79 -13.64
N GLY A 120 -7.27 18.93 -12.99
CA GLY A 120 -8.27 19.98 -12.84
C GLY A 120 -8.59 20.68 -14.15
N GLY A 121 -9.84 21.11 -14.29
CA GLY A 121 -10.31 21.83 -15.46
C GLY A 121 -9.72 23.25 -15.53
N ARG A 122 -9.40 23.71 -16.74
CA ARG A 122 -8.87 25.07 -16.93
C ARG A 122 -9.95 26.12 -16.65
N GLY A 123 -9.55 27.21 -16.00
CA GLY A 123 -10.40 28.40 -15.85
C GLY A 123 -10.82 29.02 -17.20
N GLY A 124 -12.06 29.47 -17.28
CA GLY A 124 -12.60 30.15 -18.45
C GLY A 124 -12.15 31.61 -18.51
N ARG A 125 -11.82 32.11 -19.70
CA ARG A 125 -11.40 33.50 -19.91
C ARG A 125 -12.58 34.47 -19.82
N GLY A 126 -12.41 35.54 -19.05
CA GLY A 126 -13.34 36.65 -18.97
C GLY A 126 -13.32 37.50 -20.24
N ASN A 127 -14.33 38.35 -20.41
CA ASN A 127 -14.45 39.16 -21.62
C ASN A 127 -13.31 40.18 -21.80
N ALA A 128 -12.63 40.59 -20.70
CA ALA A 128 -11.45 41.43 -20.75
C ALA A 128 -10.27 40.73 -21.43
N ALA A 129 -10.06 39.44 -21.16
CA ALA A 129 -8.99 38.64 -21.78
C ALA A 129 -9.27 38.31 -23.26
N LEU A 130 -10.51 38.46 -23.72
CA LEU A 130 -10.96 38.15 -25.09
C LEU A 130 -10.96 39.36 -26.03
N VAL A 131 -10.52 40.52 -25.56
CA VAL A 131 -10.43 41.75 -26.34
C VAL A 131 -9.46 41.58 -27.51
N ASN A 132 -9.86 42.02 -28.69
CA ASN A 132 -8.99 42.12 -29.85
C ASN A 132 -9.36 43.34 -30.72
N THR A 133 -8.61 43.59 -31.79
CA THR A 133 -8.80 44.74 -32.68
C THR A 133 -10.20 44.83 -33.30
N ARG A 134 -10.87 43.69 -33.53
CA ARG A 134 -12.24 43.61 -34.08
C ARG A 134 -13.32 43.65 -32.99
N ARG A 135 -13.02 43.21 -31.77
CA ARG A 135 -13.96 43.10 -30.65
C ARG A 135 -13.38 43.81 -29.42
N ARG A 136 -13.66 45.12 -29.33
CA ARG A 136 -13.18 45.97 -28.23
C ARG A 136 -13.93 45.78 -26.91
N ALA A 137 -15.19 45.33 -26.97
CA ALA A 137 -16.01 45.01 -25.80
C ALA A 137 -16.78 43.71 -26.05
N PRO A 138 -16.15 42.53 -25.89
CA PRO A 138 -16.81 41.25 -26.07
C PRO A 138 -17.99 41.11 -25.09
N GLY A 139 -19.15 40.72 -25.61
CA GLY A 139 -20.36 40.43 -24.82
C GLY A 139 -20.46 38.98 -24.35
N PHE A 140 -19.34 38.26 -24.35
CA PHE A 140 -19.27 36.84 -23.98
C PHE A 140 -17.96 36.56 -23.22
N ALA A 141 -17.96 35.46 -22.47
CA ALA A 141 -16.82 34.90 -21.76
C ALA A 141 -16.76 33.39 -22.03
N GLU A 142 -15.60 32.79 -21.85
CA GLU A 142 -15.44 31.34 -21.92
C GLU A 142 -15.90 30.70 -20.61
N LEU A 143 -16.53 29.52 -20.72
CA LEU A 143 -16.81 28.67 -19.58
C LEU A 143 -15.52 27.96 -19.16
N GLY A 144 -15.32 27.77 -17.85
CA GLY A 144 -14.30 26.84 -17.37
C GLY A 144 -14.55 25.42 -17.86
N GLU A 145 -13.46 24.72 -18.09
CA GLU A 145 -13.47 23.34 -18.58
C GLU A 145 -13.83 22.37 -17.43
N PRO A 146 -14.50 21.25 -17.73
CA PRO A 146 -14.73 20.22 -16.73
C PRO A 146 -13.41 19.60 -16.27
N GLY A 147 -13.31 19.27 -14.98
CA GLY A 147 -12.19 18.49 -14.47
C GLY A 147 -12.23 17.06 -15.00
N ALA A 148 -11.07 16.41 -15.10
CA ALA A 148 -11.00 15.00 -15.48
C ALA A 148 -11.80 14.13 -14.49
N GLN A 149 -12.52 13.15 -15.04
CA GLN A 149 -13.29 12.19 -14.27
C GLN A 149 -12.99 10.79 -14.80
N LEU A 150 -12.50 9.92 -13.93
CA LEU A 150 -12.13 8.55 -14.27
C LEU A 150 -12.19 7.65 -13.05
N ASP A 151 -12.37 6.36 -13.34
CA ASP A 151 -12.31 5.29 -12.35
C ASP A 151 -10.93 4.64 -12.40
N LEU A 152 -10.28 4.58 -11.25
CA LEU A 152 -8.96 3.98 -11.07
C LEU A 152 -9.07 2.76 -10.17
N VAL A 153 -8.31 1.73 -10.48
CA VAL A 153 -8.09 0.60 -9.57
C VAL A 153 -6.79 0.84 -8.84
N LEU A 154 -6.85 0.95 -7.51
CA LEU A 154 -5.67 0.94 -6.67
C LEU A 154 -5.46 -0.47 -6.16
N GLU A 155 -4.27 -1.02 -6.37
CA GLU A 155 -3.89 -2.35 -5.93
C GLU A 155 -2.58 -2.27 -5.14
N LEU A 156 -2.59 -2.73 -3.90
CA LEU A 156 -1.39 -2.83 -3.10
C LEU A 156 -0.68 -4.16 -3.43
N LYS A 157 0.51 -4.07 -4.05
CA LYS A 157 1.27 -5.27 -4.45
C LYS A 157 1.99 -5.98 -3.29
N SER A 158 2.03 -5.44 -2.08
CA SER A 158 2.68 -6.07 -0.92
C SER A 158 1.67 -6.50 0.13
N VAL A 159 1.72 -7.78 0.53
CA VAL A 159 0.79 -8.39 1.49
C VAL A 159 1.35 -8.35 2.92
N ALA A 160 2.69 -8.41 3.09
CA ALA A 160 3.30 -8.35 4.42
C ALA A 160 4.76 -7.87 4.44
N ASP A 161 5.15 -7.16 5.50
CA ASP A 161 6.54 -6.81 5.79
C ASP A 161 7.38 -8.05 6.16
N VAL A 162 6.75 -9.10 6.73
CA VAL A 162 7.41 -10.30 7.25
C VAL A 162 6.69 -11.55 6.76
N GLY A 163 7.44 -12.49 6.19
CA GLY A 163 6.94 -13.80 5.76
C GLY A 163 7.33 -14.92 6.72
N LEU A 164 6.35 -15.62 7.29
CA LEU A 164 6.61 -16.83 8.08
C LEU A 164 6.59 -18.06 7.16
N VAL A 165 7.71 -18.74 7.04
CA VAL A 165 7.87 -19.98 6.27
C VAL A 165 8.10 -21.14 7.22
N GLY A 166 7.65 -22.35 6.87
CA GLY A 166 7.73 -23.49 7.78
C GLY A 166 6.79 -24.61 7.38
N TYR A 167 6.98 -25.79 7.96
CA TYR A 167 6.07 -26.91 7.74
C TYR A 167 4.65 -26.67 8.27
N PRO A 168 3.64 -27.38 7.74
CA PRO A 168 2.36 -27.52 8.41
C PRO A 168 2.57 -27.86 9.89
N SER A 169 1.73 -27.32 10.76
CA SER A 169 1.78 -27.58 12.21
C SER A 169 2.99 -27.03 12.98
N ALA A 170 3.94 -26.35 12.33
CA ALA A 170 5.06 -25.66 13.01
C ALA A 170 4.62 -24.52 13.94
N GLY A 171 3.34 -24.15 13.88
CA GLY A 171 2.73 -23.14 14.75
C GLY A 171 2.79 -21.72 14.20
N LYS A 172 2.96 -21.54 12.88
CA LYS A 172 2.94 -20.24 12.19
C LYS A 172 1.69 -19.43 12.50
N SER A 173 0.50 -20.00 12.27
CA SER A 173 -0.77 -19.32 12.49
C SER A 173 -1.04 -19.03 13.97
N SER A 174 -0.59 -19.92 14.88
CA SER A 174 -0.62 -19.69 16.33
C SER A 174 0.31 -18.55 16.73
N LEU A 175 1.52 -18.49 16.16
CA LEU A 175 2.48 -17.41 16.40
C LEU A 175 1.87 -16.06 16.00
N ILE A 176 1.34 -15.96 14.76
CA ILE A 176 0.64 -14.76 14.25
C ILE A 176 -0.48 -14.33 15.19
N SER A 177 -1.28 -15.28 15.67
CA SER A 177 -2.40 -15.02 16.59
C SER A 177 -1.97 -14.41 17.91
N VAL A 178 -0.78 -14.75 18.40
CA VAL A 178 -0.29 -14.31 19.70
C VAL A 178 0.51 -13.00 19.59
N ILE A 179 1.24 -12.78 18.49
CA ILE A 179 2.03 -11.55 18.29
C ILE A 179 1.21 -10.39 17.71
N SER A 180 0.06 -10.67 17.08
CA SER A 180 -0.77 -9.65 16.46
C SER A 180 -1.49 -8.79 17.49
N ALA A 181 -1.39 -7.46 17.36
CA ALA A 181 -2.08 -6.46 18.17
C ALA A 181 -3.59 -6.40 17.88
N ALA A 182 -4.03 -6.95 16.74
CA ALA A 182 -5.42 -7.16 16.38
C ALA A 182 -5.70 -8.64 16.14
N LYS A 183 -6.97 -9.07 16.19
CA LYS A 183 -7.31 -10.45 15.77
C LYS A 183 -6.80 -10.67 14.34
N PRO A 184 -6.04 -11.75 14.08
CA PRO A 184 -5.62 -12.10 12.74
C PRO A 184 -6.83 -12.17 11.83
N LYS A 185 -6.68 -11.65 10.61
CA LYS A 185 -7.73 -11.72 9.61
C LYS A 185 -7.39 -12.78 8.60
N ILE A 186 -8.40 -13.61 8.33
CA ILE A 186 -8.49 -14.45 7.15
C ILE A 186 -8.76 -13.46 6.01
N ALA A 187 -7.77 -13.25 5.15
CA ALA A 187 -7.87 -12.31 4.04
C ALA A 187 -8.10 -13.08 2.73
N ASP A 188 -9.32 -13.00 2.21
CA ASP A 188 -9.70 -13.58 0.92
C ASP A 188 -9.08 -12.75 -0.22
N TYR A 189 -7.85 -13.08 -0.61
CA TYR A 189 -7.20 -12.43 -1.76
C TYR A 189 -7.67 -13.08 -3.07
N PRO A 190 -8.02 -12.30 -4.11
CA PRO A 190 -8.51 -12.83 -5.38
C PRO A 190 -7.49 -13.68 -6.17
N PHE A 191 -6.22 -13.62 -5.78
CA PHE A 191 -5.07 -14.27 -6.41
C PHE A 191 -4.44 -15.36 -5.52
N THR A 192 -5.02 -15.65 -4.35
CA THR A 192 -4.59 -16.77 -3.52
C THR A 192 -5.67 -17.83 -3.52
N THR A 193 -5.34 -19.08 -3.84
CA THR A 193 -6.28 -20.20 -3.64
C THR A 193 -6.34 -20.66 -2.19
N LEU A 194 -5.40 -20.21 -1.35
CA LEU A 194 -5.37 -20.42 0.09
C LEU A 194 -5.25 -19.07 0.78
N VAL A 195 -6.23 -18.76 1.62
CA VAL A 195 -6.27 -17.53 2.40
C VAL A 195 -5.09 -17.52 3.40
N PRO A 196 -4.12 -16.59 3.28
CA PRO A 196 -3.05 -16.50 4.24
C PRO A 196 -3.56 -15.84 5.54
N ASN A 197 -2.99 -16.25 6.66
CA ASN A 197 -3.26 -15.62 7.94
C ASN A 197 -2.38 -14.37 8.05
N LEU A 198 -3.00 -13.19 8.21
CA LEU A 198 -2.27 -11.95 8.48
C LEU A 198 -2.42 -11.48 9.92
N GLY A 199 -1.33 -10.96 10.48
CA GLY A 199 -1.29 -10.25 11.76
C GLY A 199 -0.63 -8.89 11.63
N VAL A 200 -1.13 -7.92 12.41
CA VAL A 200 -0.50 -6.60 12.55
C VAL A 200 0.22 -6.58 13.87
N VAL A 201 1.54 -6.43 13.85
CA VAL A 201 2.39 -6.42 15.04
C VAL A 201 2.79 -4.98 15.36
N ARG A 202 2.70 -4.61 16.63
CA ARG A 202 3.10 -3.29 17.13
C ARG A 202 4.15 -3.43 18.21
N VAL A 203 5.32 -2.82 17.99
CA VAL A 203 6.46 -2.87 18.90
C VAL A 203 7.00 -1.46 19.12
N GLY A 204 6.73 -0.88 20.28
CA GLY A 204 7.07 0.53 20.53
C GLY A 204 6.33 1.45 19.55
N GLU A 205 7.09 2.21 18.76
CA GLU A 205 6.58 3.09 17.70
C GLU A 205 6.46 2.37 16.34
N GLU A 206 7.06 1.19 16.19
CA GLU A 206 7.03 0.45 14.93
C GLU A 206 5.73 -0.34 14.79
N THR A 207 5.17 -0.29 13.59
CA THR A 207 4.06 -1.14 13.16
C THR A 207 4.45 -1.84 11.86
N PHE A 208 4.23 -3.15 11.82
CA PHE A 208 4.50 -3.99 10.66
C PHE A 208 3.51 -5.14 10.56
N THR A 209 3.48 -5.76 9.39
CA THR A 209 2.57 -6.84 9.02
C THR A 209 3.33 -8.15 8.89
N VAL A 210 2.72 -9.22 9.41
CA VAL A 210 3.26 -10.58 9.35
C VAL A 210 2.23 -11.46 8.64
N ALA A 211 2.67 -12.20 7.63
CA ALA A 211 1.85 -13.19 6.94
C ALA A 211 2.40 -14.60 7.09
N ASP A 212 1.49 -15.56 7.21
CA ASP A 212 1.78 -16.97 6.99
C ASP A 212 1.99 -17.20 5.50
N VAL A 213 3.07 -17.90 5.12
CA VAL A 213 3.33 -18.35 3.75
C VAL A 213 2.80 -19.78 3.60
N PRO A 214 1.52 -19.99 3.18
CA PRO A 214 0.99 -21.31 2.93
C PRO A 214 1.68 -21.96 1.72
N GLY A 215 1.81 -23.30 1.76
CA GLY A 215 2.00 -24.08 0.55
C GLY A 215 3.42 -24.13 -0.03
N LEU A 216 4.47 -23.96 0.77
CA LEU A 216 5.82 -24.31 0.31
C LEU A 216 5.95 -25.83 0.05
N ILE A 217 5.20 -26.66 0.77
CA ILE A 217 5.42 -28.11 0.77
C ILE A 217 4.34 -28.85 0.00
N GLU A 218 4.81 -29.72 -0.90
CA GLU A 218 4.13 -30.44 -1.99
C GLU A 218 3.87 -29.64 -3.27
N GLY A 219 4.85 -29.65 -4.18
CA GLY A 219 4.62 -29.41 -5.62
C GLY A 219 4.52 -27.95 -6.07
N ALA A 220 4.93 -26.98 -5.24
CA ALA A 220 4.96 -25.55 -5.63
C ALA A 220 5.85 -25.27 -6.86
N ALA A 221 6.97 -26.01 -6.99
CA ALA A 221 7.87 -25.92 -8.14
C ALA A 221 7.37 -26.68 -9.39
N GLU A 222 6.41 -27.61 -9.25
CA GLU A 222 5.91 -28.46 -10.35
C GLU A 222 4.76 -27.82 -11.15
N GLY A 223 4.56 -26.50 -11.02
CA GLY A 223 3.66 -25.76 -11.90
C GLY A 223 2.17 -25.95 -11.64
N ARG A 224 1.76 -26.51 -10.48
CA ARG A 224 0.36 -26.50 -10.05
C ARG A 224 -0.01 -25.13 -9.46
N GLY A 225 0.03 -24.08 -10.27
CA GLY A 225 -0.71 -22.81 -10.18
C GLY A 225 -0.74 -21.95 -8.90
N LEU A 226 -0.25 -22.41 -7.75
CA LEU A 226 -0.57 -21.81 -6.43
C LEU A 226 0.65 -21.18 -5.73
N GLY A 227 1.84 -21.75 -5.93
CA GLY A 227 3.07 -21.31 -5.25
C GLY A 227 3.70 -20.06 -5.88
N LEU A 228 3.76 -20.00 -7.22
CA LEU A 228 4.49 -18.93 -7.94
C LEU A 228 3.87 -17.54 -7.71
N GLU A 229 2.53 -17.45 -7.66
CA GLU A 229 1.84 -16.17 -7.44
C GLU A 229 1.98 -15.68 -6.00
N PHE A 230 1.99 -16.60 -5.03
CA PHE A 230 2.18 -16.28 -3.62
C PHE A 230 3.62 -15.86 -3.34
N LEU A 231 4.62 -16.54 -3.92
CA LEU A 231 6.03 -16.23 -3.74
C LEU A 231 6.39 -14.82 -4.22
N ARG A 232 5.70 -14.28 -5.25
CA ARG A 232 5.83 -12.85 -5.63
C ARG A 232 5.51 -11.87 -4.50
N HIS A 233 4.66 -12.26 -3.56
CA HIS A 233 4.33 -11.43 -2.39
C HIS A 233 5.40 -11.55 -1.30
N VAL A 234 6.06 -12.70 -1.22
CA VAL A 234 7.19 -12.98 -0.32
C VAL A 234 8.45 -12.21 -0.76
N GLU A 235 8.62 -11.93 -2.06
CA GLU A 235 9.72 -11.10 -2.60
C GLU A 235 9.79 -9.69 -2.00
N ARG A 236 8.68 -9.19 -1.44
CA ARG A 236 8.60 -7.85 -0.85
C ARG A 236 8.70 -7.85 0.67
N CYS A 237 8.80 -9.03 1.29
CA CYS A 237 9.07 -9.11 2.71
C CYS A 237 10.47 -8.53 2.99
N ALA A 238 10.56 -7.74 4.07
CA ALA A 238 11.83 -7.27 4.60
C ALA A 238 12.66 -8.43 5.16
N VAL A 239 11.99 -9.46 5.70
CA VAL A 239 12.64 -10.61 6.33
C VAL A 239 11.77 -11.86 6.21
N LEU A 240 12.43 -13.01 6.03
CA LEU A 240 11.80 -14.33 6.07
C LEU A 240 12.15 -15.03 7.38
N VAL A 241 11.14 -15.59 8.03
CA VAL A 241 11.28 -16.25 9.32
C VAL A 241 10.91 -17.72 9.19
N HIS A 242 11.88 -18.60 9.36
CA HIS A 242 11.69 -20.05 9.44
C HIS A 242 11.09 -20.42 10.78
N VAL A 243 9.85 -20.88 10.80
CA VAL A 243 9.19 -21.41 11.98
C VAL A 243 9.31 -22.94 11.96
N VAL A 244 10.01 -23.47 12.96
CA VAL A 244 10.34 -24.89 13.07
C VAL A 244 9.71 -25.49 14.31
N ASP A 245 9.14 -26.68 14.14
CA ASP A 245 8.54 -27.45 15.23
C ASP A 245 9.60 -28.26 15.96
N CYS A 246 9.94 -27.88 17.19
CA CYS A 246 10.88 -28.68 17.99
C CYS A 246 10.19 -29.81 18.79
N ALA A 247 8.85 -29.87 18.81
CA ALA A 247 8.09 -30.90 19.54
C ALA A 247 7.65 -32.07 18.64
N THR A 248 8.04 -32.08 17.37
CA THR A 248 7.69 -33.15 16.42
C THR A 248 8.30 -34.47 16.86
N LEU A 249 7.47 -35.52 16.91
CA LEU A 249 7.86 -36.91 17.19
C LEU A 249 7.94 -37.77 15.91
N GLU A 250 7.84 -37.15 14.73
CA GLU A 250 7.88 -37.86 13.44
C GLU A 250 9.30 -38.39 13.17
N PRO A 251 9.47 -39.71 12.98
CA PRO A 251 10.77 -40.29 12.68
C PRO A 251 11.35 -39.73 11.38
N GLY A 252 12.58 -39.19 11.45
CA GLY A 252 13.30 -38.68 10.27
C GLY A 252 13.06 -37.20 9.94
N ARG A 253 12.34 -36.46 10.79
CA ARG A 253 12.29 -34.99 10.71
C ARG A 253 13.08 -34.38 11.85
N ASP A 254 14.17 -33.70 11.48
CA ASP A 254 14.94 -32.86 12.39
C ASP A 254 14.85 -31.38 11.96
N PRO A 255 14.99 -30.43 12.91
CA PRO A 255 14.83 -29.01 12.64
C PRO A 255 15.74 -28.45 11.52
N ILE A 256 16.93 -29.01 11.35
CA ILE A 256 17.90 -28.56 10.34
C ILE A 256 17.44 -29.01 8.95
N SER A 257 17.07 -30.28 8.82
CA SER A 257 16.54 -30.84 7.57
C SER A 257 15.27 -30.13 7.09
N ASP A 258 14.38 -29.73 8.02
CA ASP A 258 13.18 -28.97 7.70
C ASP A 258 13.52 -27.59 7.10
N ILE A 259 14.50 -26.89 7.67
CA ILE A 259 14.99 -25.61 7.12
C ILE A 259 15.64 -25.83 5.75
N ASP A 260 16.51 -26.83 5.62
CA ASP A 260 17.23 -27.13 4.38
C ASP A 260 16.28 -27.56 3.24
N ALA A 261 15.14 -28.18 3.56
CA ALA A 261 14.08 -28.47 2.59
C ALA A 261 13.42 -27.19 2.06
N ILE A 262 13.02 -26.29 2.97
CA ILE A 262 12.38 -25.02 2.63
C ILE A 262 13.33 -24.11 1.85
N GLU A 263 14.60 -24.00 2.27
CA GLU A 263 15.60 -23.18 1.57
C GLU A 263 15.87 -23.68 0.15
N ARG A 264 15.82 -25.00 -0.09
CA ARG A 264 15.93 -25.55 -1.45
C ARG A 264 14.76 -25.12 -2.33
N GLU A 265 13.54 -25.08 -1.78
CA GLU A 265 12.36 -24.61 -2.51
C GLU A 265 12.41 -23.10 -2.78
N LEU A 266 12.80 -22.30 -1.79
CA LEU A 266 12.99 -20.85 -1.96
C LEU A 266 14.08 -20.52 -2.97
N SER A 267 15.19 -21.29 -2.95
CA SER A 267 16.29 -21.15 -3.91
C SER A 267 15.90 -21.57 -5.33
N ALA A 268 15.04 -22.59 -5.46
CA ALA A 268 14.52 -23.03 -6.76
C ALA A 268 13.59 -21.99 -7.41
N TYR A 269 12.91 -21.16 -6.60
CA TYR A 269 12.13 -20.02 -7.08
C TYR A 269 13.03 -18.86 -7.52
N GLY A 270 14.03 -18.49 -6.71
CA GLY A 270 14.96 -17.38 -6.97
C GLY A 270 14.41 -16.00 -6.60
N GLY A 271 15.27 -14.97 -6.58
CA GLY A 271 14.88 -13.59 -6.27
C GLY A 271 14.70 -13.29 -4.77
N LEU A 272 15.06 -14.23 -3.90
CA LEU A 272 14.95 -14.17 -2.44
C LEU A 272 16.31 -14.28 -1.72
N GLU A 273 17.40 -14.30 -2.47
CA GLU A 273 18.76 -14.53 -1.98
C GLU A 273 19.25 -13.40 -1.07
N ASP A 274 18.86 -12.16 -1.38
CA ASP A 274 19.24 -10.97 -0.61
C ASP A 274 18.38 -10.76 0.65
N ARG A 275 17.39 -11.63 0.89
CA ARG A 275 16.43 -11.45 1.99
C ARG A 275 17.01 -12.02 3.30
N PRO A 276 17.13 -11.21 4.37
CA PRO A 276 17.54 -11.70 5.68
C PRO A 276 16.72 -12.92 6.12
N ARG A 277 17.41 -13.89 6.73
CA ARG A 277 16.81 -15.10 7.31
C ARG A 277 16.88 -15.06 8.83
N MET A 278 15.76 -15.33 9.46
CA MET A 278 15.66 -15.59 10.90
C MET A 278 15.05 -16.97 11.13
N ALA A 279 15.36 -17.60 12.26
CA ALA A 279 14.77 -18.88 12.64
C ALA A 279 14.07 -18.77 14.00
N VAL A 280 12.92 -19.42 14.09
CA VAL A 280 12.10 -19.59 15.29
C VAL A 280 12.00 -21.07 15.59
N LEU A 281 12.65 -21.49 16.66
CA LEU A 281 12.52 -22.81 17.27
C LEU A 281 11.31 -22.77 18.20
N ASN A 282 10.16 -23.24 17.72
CA ASN A 282 8.88 -23.08 18.38
C ASN A 282 8.55 -24.28 19.30
N LYS A 283 7.56 -24.09 20.18
CA LYS A 283 7.02 -25.08 21.12
C LYS A 283 7.95 -25.51 22.26
N ILE A 284 8.82 -24.59 22.73
CA ILE A 284 9.72 -24.84 23.87
C ILE A 284 9.02 -24.98 25.24
N ASP A 285 7.69 -24.91 25.26
CA ASP A 285 6.88 -25.31 26.40
C ASP A 285 6.93 -26.82 26.66
N VAL A 286 7.30 -27.62 25.66
CA VAL A 286 7.60 -29.05 25.80
C VAL A 286 9.08 -29.22 26.19
N PRO A 287 9.42 -29.95 27.28
CA PRO A 287 10.80 -30.12 27.73
C PRO A 287 11.72 -30.70 26.66
N GLU A 288 11.29 -31.76 25.97
CA GLU A 288 12.06 -32.41 24.91
C GLU A 288 12.32 -31.46 23.73
N ALA A 289 11.36 -30.58 23.43
CA ALA A 289 11.50 -29.57 22.40
C ALA A 289 12.49 -28.46 22.80
N ARG A 290 12.56 -28.12 24.09
CA ARG A 290 13.54 -27.18 24.61
C ARG A 290 14.96 -27.74 24.49
N ASP A 291 15.16 -28.98 24.91
CA ASP A 291 16.47 -29.64 24.82
C ASP A 291 16.95 -29.73 23.36
N LEU A 292 16.04 -30.08 22.43
CA LEU A 292 16.34 -30.08 21.00
C LEU A 292 16.66 -28.69 20.46
N ALA A 293 15.92 -27.66 20.89
CA ALA A 293 16.16 -26.29 20.47
C ALA A 293 17.53 -25.77 20.95
N GLU A 294 17.95 -26.14 22.15
CA GLU A 294 19.29 -25.82 22.68
C GLU A 294 20.40 -26.55 21.92
N LEU A 295 20.15 -27.81 21.53
CA LEU A 295 21.09 -28.62 20.76
C LEU A 295 21.32 -28.08 19.34
N VAL A 296 20.25 -27.66 18.65
CA VAL A 296 20.31 -27.24 17.24
C VAL A 296 20.69 -25.76 17.06
N ARG A 297 20.42 -24.92 18.06
CA ARG A 297 20.70 -23.47 17.99
C ARG A 297 22.12 -23.13 17.52
N PRO A 298 23.21 -23.72 18.06
CA PRO A 298 24.58 -23.38 17.64
C PRO A 298 24.84 -23.66 16.17
N ASP A 299 24.27 -24.75 15.64
CA ASP A 299 24.44 -25.13 14.23
C ASP A 299 23.78 -24.10 13.31
N LEU A 300 22.58 -23.61 13.66
CA LEU A 300 21.89 -22.56 12.90
C LEU A 300 22.59 -21.19 13.01
N GLU A 301 23.05 -20.83 14.20
CA GLU A 301 23.79 -19.58 14.43
C GLU A 301 25.14 -19.59 13.67
N SER A 302 25.79 -20.76 13.56
CA SER A 302 27.03 -20.91 12.76
C SER A 302 26.83 -20.66 11.27
N ARG A 303 25.59 -20.81 10.78
CA ARG A 303 25.17 -20.50 9.40
C ARG A 303 24.79 -19.03 9.20
N GLY A 304 24.96 -18.18 10.22
CA GLY A 304 24.63 -16.76 10.17
C GLY A 304 23.13 -16.45 10.30
N VAL A 305 22.31 -17.43 10.67
CA VAL A 305 20.87 -17.23 10.90
C VAL A 305 20.65 -16.76 12.32
N GLN A 306 19.84 -15.71 12.52
CA GLN A 306 19.48 -15.26 13.85
C GLN A 306 18.37 -16.14 14.44
N VAL A 307 18.65 -16.82 15.56
CA VAL A 307 17.77 -17.87 16.12
C VAL A 307 17.05 -17.43 17.39
N PHE A 308 15.74 -17.67 17.44
CA PHE A 308 14.88 -17.41 18.59
C PHE A 308 14.20 -18.70 19.05
N SER A 309 14.21 -18.96 20.36
CA SER A 309 13.44 -20.05 20.96
C SER A 309 12.16 -19.48 21.53
N LEU A 310 11.01 -19.91 21.03
CA LEU A 310 9.71 -19.33 21.34
C LEU A 310 8.72 -20.40 21.79
N SER A 311 7.75 -19.98 22.61
CA SER A 311 6.49 -20.72 22.78
C SER A 311 5.33 -19.77 22.58
N ALA A 312 4.49 -20.06 21.58
CA ALA A 312 3.24 -19.33 21.38
C ALA A 312 2.27 -19.50 22.57
N VAL A 313 2.34 -20.63 23.29
CA VAL A 313 1.46 -20.96 24.41
C VAL A 313 1.84 -20.14 25.66
N THR A 314 3.11 -20.22 26.07
CA THR A 314 3.59 -19.51 27.27
C THR A 314 3.96 -18.05 27.00
N ARG A 315 4.04 -17.66 25.74
CA ARG A 315 4.53 -16.36 25.25
C ARG A 315 6.02 -16.11 25.52
N GLU A 316 6.76 -17.16 25.87
CA GLU A 316 8.20 -17.10 26.09
C GLU A 316 8.92 -16.69 24.79
N GLY A 317 9.92 -15.82 24.94
CA GLY A 317 10.78 -15.34 23.84
C GLY A 317 10.13 -14.37 22.85
N LEU A 318 8.78 -14.25 22.83
CA LEU A 318 8.07 -13.48 21.79
C LEU A 318 8.50 -12.02 21.72
N ARG A 319 8.75 -11.40 22.88
CA ARG A 319 9.19 -9.99 22.93
C ARG A 319 10.55 -9.81 22.27
N ALA A 320 11.53 -10.65 22.58
CA ALA A 320 12.86 -10.54 21.97
C ALA A 320 12.77 -10.71 20.44
N PHE A 321 11.97 -11.68 20.00
CA PHE A 321 11.71 -11.93 18.59
C PHE A 321 11.05 -10.74 17.88
N THR A 322 9.95 -10.19 18.40
CA THR A 322 9.23 -9.10 17.72
C THR A 322 10.04 -7.81 17.65
N TYR A 323 10.91 -7.53 18.64
CA TYR A 323 11.83 -6.40 18.58
C TYR A 323 12.93 -6.58 17.52
N ALA A 324 13.49 -7.79 17.40
CA ALA A 324 14.49 -8.08 16.37
C ALA A 324 13.90 -8.01 14.96
N VAL A 325 12.69 -8.55 14.76
CA VAL A 325 11.97 -8.43 13.49
C VAL A 325 11.67 -6.97 13.16
N ALA A 326 11.24 -6.17 14.14
CA ALA A 326 11.01 -4.74 13.93
C ALA A 326 12.28 -3.99 13.50
N GLU A 327 13.45 -4.40 14.00
CA GLU A 327 14.73 -3.83 13.59
C GLU A 327 15.06 -4.16 12.13
N GLU A 328 14.89 -5.41 11.69
CA GLU A 328 15.11 -5.80 10.29
C GLU A 328 14.11 -5.11 9.35
N VAL A 329 12.83 -5.03 9.73
CA VAL A 329 11.82 -4.28 8.97
C VAL A 329 12.22 -2.80 8.85
N ARG A 330 12.73 -2.18 9.93
CA ARG A 330 13.20 -0.79 9.90
C ARG A 330 14.42 -0.61 9.00
N ARG A 331 15.39 -1.54 9.01
CA ARG A 331 16.58 -1.48 8.15
C ARG A 331 16.25 -1.63 6.67
N HIS A 332 15.19 -2.37 6.35
CA HIS A 332 14.74 -2.57 4.99
C HIS A 332 13.97 -1.36 4.41
N ARG A 333 13.38 -0.53 5.26
CA ARG A 333 12.66 0.70 4.92
C ARG A 333 13.61 1.86 4.68
#